data_AF-A0A8I0L1K2-F1
#
_entry.id   AF-A0A8I0L1K2-F1
#
_cell.length_a   1.000
_cell.length_b   1.000
_cell.length_c   1.000
_cell.angle_alpha   90.00
_cell.angle_beta   90.00
_cell.angle_gamma   90.00
#
_symmetry.space_group_name_H-M   'P 1'
#
loop_
_entity.id
_entity.type
_entity.pdbx_description
1 polymer ?
#
loop_
_entity_poly.entity_id
_entity_poly.type
_entity_poly.pdbx_seq_one_letter_code
_entity_poly.pdbx_strand_id
1 'polypeptide(L)'
;HGDLLGGAVISNDTEFLRQCRLGTLMHFGAVMAPFTAFLICRGIKTLGVRMRQYNENALKIARWLEADPRIETVRYPFLESN
;
A
#
# COMPACT_ATOMS: atom_id res chain seq x y z
N HIS A 1 -9.07 -3.64 -2.26
CA HIS A 1 -10.39 -4.25 -2.06
C HIS A 1 -10.28 -5.71 -1.58
N GLY A 2 -9.07 -6.25 -1.39
CA GLY A 2 -8.88 -7.60 -0.83
C GLY A 2 -9.13 -8.72 -1.83
N ASP A 3 -9.20 -8.39 -3.12
CA ASP A 3 -9.67 -9.21 -4.23
C ASP A 3 -8.59 -9.45 -5.30
N LEU A 4 -7.35 -9.03 -5.05
CA LEU A 4 -6.25 -9.12 -5.99
C LEU A 4 -4.90 -9.21 -5.27
N LEU A 5 -3.90 -9.78 -5.96
CA LEU A 5 -2.49 -9.72 -5.58
C LEU A 5 -1.68 -9.17 -6.76
N GLY A 6 -0.73 -8.28 -6.47
CA GLY A 6 0.11 -7.65 -7.50
C GLY A 6 1.18 -6.75 -6.89
N GLY A 7 2.09 -6.28 -7.74
CA GLY A 7 3.16 -5.36 -7.37
C GLY A 7 3.36 -4.29 -8.44
N ALA A 8 4.10 -3.25 -8.10
CA ALA A 8 4.48 -2.19 -9.02
C ALA A 8 5.95 -1.80 -8.77
N VAL A 9 6.65 -1.47 -9.85
CA VAL A 9 7.99 -0.86 -9.81
C VAL A 9 7.83 0.53 -10.44
N ILE A 10 8.19 1.57 -9.69
CA ILE A 10 8.12 2.96 -10.14
C ILE A 10 9.51 3.55 -9.97
N SER A 11 10.04 4.15 -11.04
CA SER A 11 11.33 4.84 -11.04
C SER A 11 11.31 5.99 -12.05
N ASN A 12 12.13 7.00 -11.81
CA ASN A 12 12.41 8.05 -12.79
C ASN A 12 13.51 7.64 -13.79
N ASP A 13 14.24 6.57 -13.51
CA ASP A 13 15.25 6.00 -14.39
C ASP A 13 14.59 5.08 -15.43
N THR A 14 14.53 5.56 -16.68
CA THR A 14 13.90 4.84 -17.79
C THR A 14 14.71 3.63 -18.24
N GLU A 15 16.04 3.67 -18.11
CA GLU A 15 16.89 2.54 -18.46
C GLU A 15 16.72 1.42 -17.43
N PHE A 16 16.66 1.77 -16.14
CA PHE A 16 16.31 0.80 -15.09
C PHE A 16 14.95 0.14 -15.36
N LEU A 17 13.91 0.92 -15.68
CA LEU A 17 12.59 0.35 -16.01
C LEU A 17 12.62 -0.53 -17.26
N ARG A 18 13.43 -0.17 -18.27
CA ARG A 18 13.64 -0.99 -19.46
C ARG A 18 14.28 -2.33 -19.09
N GLN A 19 15.27 -2.33 -18.21
CA GLN A 19 15.92 -3.55 -17.70
C GLN A 19 14.94 -4.40 -16.88
N CYS A 20 14.13 -3.81 -16.00
CA CYS A 20 13.09 -4.55 -15.29
C CYS A 20 12.11 -5.23 -16.26
N ARG A 21 11.72 -4.54 -17.35
CA ARG A 21 10.78 -5.09 -18.33
C ARG A 21 11.39 -6.16 -19.22
N LEU A 22 12.53 -5.87 -19.83
CA LEU A 22 13.16 -6.73 -20.83
C LEU A 22 14.08 -7.79 -20.21
N GLY A 23 14.75 -7.48 -19.11
CA GLY A 23 15.66 -8.40 -18.42
C GLY A 23 14.98 -9.26 -17.35
N THR A 24 13.96 -8.75 -16.67
CA THR A 24 13.27 -9.53 -15.61
C THR A 24 11.91 -10.04 -16.07
N LEU A 25 10.96 -9.16 -16.39
CA LEU A 25 9.58 -9.57 -16.70
C LEU A 25 9.50 -10.49 -17.92
N MET A 26 10.23 -10.18 -18.99
CA MET A 26 10.25 -11.00 -20.21
C MET A 26 10.85 -12.39 -19.99
N HIS A 27 11.87 -12.52 -19.14
CA HIS A 27 12.60 -13.78 -18.94
C HIS A 27 11.99 -14.66 -17.84
N PHE A 28 11.50 -14.08 -16.74
CA PHE A 28 10.96 -14.84 -15.61
C PHE A 28 9.43 -14.92 -15.60
N GLY A 29 8.74 -14.11 -16.42
CA GLY A 29 7.30 -14.29 -16.68
C GLY A 29 6.37 -13.90 -15.53
N ALA A 30 6.85 -13.25 -14.46
CA ALA A 30 6.04 -12.74 -13.35
C ALA A 30 5.19 -11.51 -13.76
N VAL A 31 4.42 -11.65 -14.84
CA VAL A 31 3.60 -10.61 -15.47
C VAL A 31 2.20 -10.63 -14.88
N MET A 32 1.66 -9.45 -14.58
CA MET A 32 0.32 -9.28 -14.05
C MET A 32 -0.76 -9.62 -15.09
N ALA A 33 -1.76 -10.41 -14.70
CA ALA A 33 -2.92 -10.67 -15.55
C ALA A 33 -3.70 -9.37 -15.84
N PRO A 34 -4.24 -9.17 -17.07
CA PRO A 34 -4.97 -7.95 -17.41
C PRO A 34 -6.17 -7.65 -16.51
N PHE A 35 -6.89 -8.69 -16.06
CA PHE A 35 -8.01 -8.52 -15.14
C PHE A 35 -7.55 -8.04 -13.74
N THR A 36 -6.43 -8.56 -13.23
CA THR A 36 -5.79 -8.07 -12.00
C THR A 36 -5.40 -6.60 -12.14
N ALA A 37 -4.83 -6.20 -13.28
CA ALA A 37 -4.52 -4.79 -13.56
C ALA A 37 -5.77 -3.91 -13.58
N PHE A 38 -6.88 -4.39 -14.17
CA PHE A 38 -8.17 -3.70 -14.14
C PHE A 38 -8.69 -3.51 -12.71
N LEU A 39 -8.64 -4.54 -11.85
CA LEU A 39 -9.06 -4.44 -10.45
C LEU A 39 -8.22 -3.43 -9.67
N ILE A 40 -6.90 -3.35 -9.93
CA ILE A 40 -6.03 -2.31 -9.37
C ILE A 40 -6.49 -0.92 -9.84
N CYS A 41 -6.68 -0.72 -11.15
CA CYS A 41 -7.14 0.54 -11.72
C CYS A 41 -8.48 1.00 -11.12
N ARG A 42 -9.46 0.08 -11.02
CA ARG A 42 -10.73 0.31 -10.32
C ARG A 42 -10.48 0.74 -8.87
N GLY A 43 -9.59 0.03 -8.17
CA GLY A 43 -9.33 0.25 -6.76
C GLY A 43 -8.63 1.58 -6.44
N ILE A 44 -7.76 2.05 -7.33
CA ILE A 44 -7.02 3.30 -7.18
C ILE A 44 -7.96 4.52 -7.21
N LYS A 45 -9.09 4.45 -7.92
CA LYS A 45 -10.06 5.56 -8.00
C LYS A 45 -10.55 6.01 -6.62
N THR A 46 -10.63 5.12 -5.64
CA THR A 46 -11.05 5.43 -4.27
C THR A 46 -9.89 5.47 -3.27
N LEU A 47 -8.63 5.43 -3.73
CA LEU A 47 -7.47 5.37 -2.84
C LEU A 47 -7.42 6.56 -1.88
N GLY A 48 -7.58 7.79 -2.39
CA GLY A 48 -7.49 9.00 -1.56
C GLY A 48 -8.53 9.04 -0.44
N VAL A 49 -9.79 8.73 -0.75
CA VAL A 49 -10.87 8.71 0.24
C VAL A 49 -10.69 7.58 1.26
N ARG A 50 -10.24 6.39 0.82
CA ARG A 50 -9.97 5.27 1.73
C ARG A 50 -8.79 5.56 2.65
N MET A 51 -7.69 6.11 2.13
CA MET A 51 -6.51 6.43 2.95
C MET A 51 -6.80 7.51 3.98
N ARG A 52 -7.59 8.54 3.62
CA ARG A 52 -8.06 9.55 4.59
C ARG A 52 -8.83 8.89 5.73
N GLN A 53 -9.84 8.08 5.39
CA GLN A 53 -10.66 7.40 6.40
C GLN A 53 -9.85 6.40 7.24
N TYR A 54 -8.92 5.66 6.63
CA TYR A 54 -8.04 4.74 7.34
C TYR A 54 -7.17 5.48 8.35
N ASN A 55 -6.55 6.60 7.97
CA ASN A 55 -5.71 7.38 8.85
C ASN A 55 -6.51 8.01 10.01
N GLU A 56 -7.70 8.55 9.73
CA GLU A 56 -8.58 9.12 10.75
C GLU A 56 -9.04 8.04 11.76
N ASN A 57 -9.44 6.87 11.27
CA ASN A 57 -9.88 5.77 12.13
C ASN A 57 -8.73 5.20 12.96
N ALA A 58 -7.59 4.93 12.31
CA ALA A 58 -6.42 4.37 12.96
C ALA A 58 -5.87 5.30 14.05
N LEU A 59 -5.85 6.62 13.84
CA LEU A 59 -5.43 7.57 14.87
C LEU A 59 -6.37 7.57 16.09
N LYS A 60 -7.69 7.51 15.87
CA LYS A 60 -8.67 7.40 16.96
C LYS A 60 -8.46 6.13 17.78
N ILE A 61 -8.25 5.00 17.12
CA ILE A 61 -7.97 3.71 17.76
C ILE A 61 -6.64 3.76 18.52
N ALA A 62 -5.60 4.32 17.91
CA ALA A 62 -4.28 4.43 18.52
C ALA A 62 -4.33 5.24 19.83
N ARG A 63 -4.99 6.40 19.82
CA ARG A 63 -5.19 7.23 21.04
C ARG A 63 -6.02 6.52 22.10
N TRP A 64 -7.05 5.78 21.69
CA TRP A 64 -7.86 4.99 22.62
C TRP A 64 -7.05 3.88 23.28
N LEU A 65 -6.22 3.17 22.52
CA LEU A 65 -5.33 2.13 23.04
C LEU A 65 -4.23 2.72 23.94
N GLU A 66 -3.68 3.88 23.59
CA GLU A 66 -2.63 4.56 24.36
C GLU A 66 -3.12 5.01 25.75
N ALA A 67 -4.40 5.36 25.86
CA ALA A 67 -5.02 5.73 27.12
C ALA A 67 -5.36 4.52 28.02
N ASP A 68 -5.26 3.29 27.53
CA ASP A 68 -5.60 2.08 28.29
C ASP A 68 -4.42 1.63 29.16
N PRO A 69 -4.54 1.64 30.50
CA PRO A 69 -3.45 1.28 31.41
C PRO A 69 -3.01 -0.18 31.32
N ARG A 70 -3.77 -1.05 30.62
CA ARG A 70 -3.41 -2.45 30.37
C ARG A 70 -2.46 -2.62 29.19
N ILE A 71 -2.28 -1.58 28.38
CA ILE A 71 -1.45 -1.61 27.19
C ILE A 71 -0.12 -0.93 27.50
N GLU A 72 0.99 -1.67 27.36
CA GLU A 72 2.33 -1.16 27.66
C GLU A 72 2.82 -0.17 26.61
N THR A 73 2.53 -0.40 25.33
CA THR A 73 3.03 0.45 24.25
C THR A 73 2.13 0.38 23.03
N VAL A 74 1.88 1.54 22.41
CA VAL A 74 1.20 1.66 21.11
C VAL A 74 2.13 2.35 20.13
N ARG A 75 2.38 1.72 18.98
CA ARG A 75 3.21 2.30 17.92
C ARG A 75 2.35 2.70 16.73
N TYR A 76 2.07 3.99 16.62
CA TYR A 76 1.41 4.56 15.45
C TYR A 76 2.05 5.90 15.04
N PRO A 77 2.44 6.11 13.76
CA PRO A 77 3.29 7.25 13.35
C PRO A 77 2.76 8.65 13.67
N PHE A 78 1.46 8.80 13.94
CA PHE A 78 0.84 10.09 14.26
C PHE A 78 0.47 10.25 15.75
N LEU A 79 0.93 9.34 16.63
CA LEU A 79 0.92 9.60 18.07
C LEU A 79 2.05 10.57 18.43
N GLU A 80 1.80 11.49 19.34
CA GLU A 80 2.79 12.47 19.79
C GLU A 80 3.84 11.88 20.74
N SER A 81 3.53 10.73 21.35
CA SER A 81 4.40 9.97 22.25
C SER A 81 5.52 9.20 21.55
N ASN A 82 5.47 9.13 20.21
CA ASN A 82 6.29 8.24 19.38
C ASN A 82 7.56 8.89 18.82
#